data_AF-A0A2W6Z7V5-F1
#
_entry.id   AF-A0A2W6Z7V5-F1
#
_cell.length_a   1.000
_cell.length_b   1.000
_cell.length_c   1.000
_cell.angle_alpha   90.00
_cell.angle_beta   90.00
_cell.angle_gamma   90.00
#
_symmetry.space_group_name_H-M   'P 1'
#
loop_
_entity.id
_entity.type
_entity.pdbx_description
1 polymer ?
#
loop_
_entity_poly.entity_id
_entity_poly.type
_entity_poly.pdbx_seq_one_letter_code
_entity_poly.pdbx_strand_id
1 'polypeptide(L)'
;MTVKRLYETMYILRPDLPDQEADAAIAKYQDFLVQQEAEEITIQHRGRRRLAYDIKGHREGIYIQLNYSAIPTTIEALERSMRLADDVIRYMTIKLEPEAVEESAEDIPDAEAPIEEVDTVVE
;
A
#
# COMPACT_ATOMS: atom_id res chain seq x y z
N MET A 1 13.93 -26.56 5.63
CA MET A 1 13.26 -26.12 4.40
C MET A 1 12.42 -24.91 4.77
N THR A 2 12.82 -23.72 4.33
CA THR A 2 12.06 -22.49 4.63
C THR A 2 11.12 -22.24 3.47
N VAL A 3 9.82 -22.34 3.73
CA VAL A 3 8.77 -22.21 2.72
C VAL A 3 8.42 -20.74 2.55
N LYS A 4 8.52 -20.23 1.31
CA LYS A 4 8.05 -18.89 0.96
C LYS A 4 6.52 -18.87 1.01
N ARG A 5 5.95 -17.79 1.53
CA ARG A 5 4.51 -17.58 1.68
C ARG A 5 4.18 -16.21 1.12
N LEU A 6 2.97 -16.04 0.61
CA LEU A 6 2.49 -14.75 0.17
C LEU A 6 2.11 -13.90 1.37
N TYR A 7 2.52 -12.63 1.32
CA TYR A 7 2.18 -11.62 2.30
C TYR A 7 1.76 -10.35 1.60
N GLU A 8 0.86 -9.64 2.29
CA GLU A 8 0.48 -8.29 1.97
C GLU A 8 0.84 -7.40 3.16
N THR A 9 1.62 -6.36 2.90
CA THR A 9 1.97 -5.35 3.89
C THR A 9 1.38 -4.02 3.47
N MET A 10 0.47 -3.50 4.29
CA MET A 10 0.02 -2.13 4.19
C MET A 10 0.77 -1.28 5.20
N TYR A 11 1.31 -0.16 4.76
CA TYR A 11 1.90 0.83 5.65
C TYR A 11 1.48 2.24 5.27
N ILE A 12 1.51 3.11 6.28
CA ILE A 12 1.09 4.49 6.19
C ILE A 12 2.31 5.35 6.47
N LEU A 13 2.67 6.20 5.52
CA LEU A 13 3.69 7.22 5.70
C LEU A 13 3.08 8.53 6.22
N ARG A 14 3.91 9.36 6.85
CA ARG A 14 3.54 10.72 7.26
C ARG A 14 3.02 11.52 6.06
N PRO A 15 1.98 12.36 6.24
CA PRO A 15 1.44 13.18 5.16
C PRO A 15 2.33 14.37 4.80
N ASP A 16 3.25 14.75 5.68
CA ASP A 16 4.15 15.90 5.51
C ASP A 16 5.39 15.57 4.66
N LEU A 17 5.57 14.29 4.30
CA LEU A 17 6.67 13.85 3.43
C LEU A 17 6.44 14.38 2.02
N PRO A 18 7.45 14.98 1.39
CA PRO A 18 7.38 15.31 -0.03
C PRO A 18 7.34 14.02 -0.87
N ASP A 19 6.70 14.08 -2.04
CA ASP A 19 6.51 12.90 -2.90
C ASP A 19 7.82 12.17 -3.20
N GLN A 20 8.91 12.92 -3.41
CA GLN A 20 10.24 12.36 -3.65
C GLN A 20 10.78 11.52 -2.47
N GLU A 21 10.51 11.92 -1.23
CA GLU A 21 10.91 11.16 -0.04
C GLU A 21 9.99 9.95 0.18
N ALA A 22 8.70 10.08 -0.16
CA ALA A 22 7.77 8.95 -0.15
C ALA A 22 8.22 7.86 -1.15
N ASP A 23 8.58 8.26 -2.37
CA ASP A 23 9.12 7.35 -3.39
C ASP A 23 10.44 6.71 -2.95
N ALA A 24 11.33 7.48 -2.31
CA ALA A 24 12.56 6.94 -1.74
C ALA A 24 12.29 5.92 -0.62
N ALA A 25 11.30 6.15 0.22
CA ALA A 25 10.87 5.19 1.24
C ALA A 25 10.30 3.91 0.62
N ILE A 26 9.53 4.03 -0.47
CA ILE A 26 9.02 2.88 -1.23
C ILE A 26 10.17 2.06 -1.81
N ALA A 27 11.11 2.72 -2.51
CA ALA A 27 12.27 2.07 -3.10
C ALA A 27 13.14 1.37 -2.04
N LYS A 28 13.34 2.02 -0.87
CA LYS A 28 14.06 1.42 0.26
C LYS A 28 13.46 0.08 0.70
N TYR A 29 12.14 -0.02 0.83
CA TYR A 29 11.50 -1.27 1.25
C TYR A 29 11.44 -2.31 0.11
N GLN A 30 11.33 -1.86 -1.14
CA GLN A 30 11.48 -2.72 -2.30
C GLN A 30 12.87 -3.37 -2.33
N ASP A 31 13.93 -2.58 -2.21
CA ASP A 31 15.32 -3.05 -2.21
C ASP A 31 15.59 -3.97 -1.03
N PHE A 32 15.03 -3.66 0.15
CA PHE A 32 15.10 -4.54 1.31
C PHE A 32 14.52 -5.92 1.04
N LEU A 33 13.36 -6.00 0.38
CA LEU A 33 12.74 -7.28 0.03
C LEU A 33 13.56 -8.04 -1.03
N VAL A 34 14.10 -7.35 -2.02
CA VAL A 34 14.98 -7.95 -3.04
C VAL A 34 16.24 -8.55 -2.40
N GLN A 35 16.85 -7.83 -1.43
CA GLN A 35 18.02 -8.33 -0.69
C GLN A 35 17.72 -9.57 0.16
N GLN A 36 16.47 -9.78 0.54
CA GLN A 36 16.01 -10.91 1.34
C GLN A 36 15.44 -12.04 0.48
N GLU A 37 15.72 -12.02 -0.83
CA GLU A 37 15.30 -13.04 -1.80
C GLU A 37 13.77 -13.23 -1.87
N ALA A 38 13.02 -12.16 -1.63
CA ALA A 38 11.57 -12.13 -1.83
C ALA A 38 11.24 -12.14 -3.33
N GLU A 39 10.13 -12.77 -3.68
CA GLU A 39 9.63 -12.94 -5.05
C GLU A 39 8.28 -12.24 -5.23
N GLU A 40 7.85 -12.04 -6.47
CA GLU A 40 6.51 -11.51 -6.82
C GLU A 40 6.18 -10.16 -6.16
N ILE A 41 7.19 -9.29 -6.00
CA ILE A 41 7.03 -8.00 -5.33
C ILE A 41 6.18 -7.07 -6.22
N THR A 42 5.01 -6.68 -5.72
CA THR A 42 4.11 -5.72 -6.34
C THR A 42 3.84 -4.57 -5.38
N ILE A 43 4.06 -3.34 -5.84
CA ILE A 43 3.83 -2.12 -5.05
C ILE A 43 2.64 -1.37 -5.63
N GLN A 44 1.74 -0.92 -4.78
CA GLN A 44 0.63 -0.06 -5.16
C GLN A 44 0.62 1.20 -4.27
N HIS A 45 0.80 2.35 -4.90
CA HIS A 45 0.68 3.65 -4.24
C HIS A 45 -0.80 4.05 -4.20
N ARG A 46 -1.43 3.99 -3.02
CA ARG A 46 -2.88 4.26 -2.83
C ARG A 46 -3.18 5.75 -2.59
N GLY A 47 -2.16 6.59 -2.51
CA GLY A 47 -2.28 8.04 -2.36
C GLY A 47 -2.52 8.51 -0.92
N ARG A 48 -2.76 9.81 -0.78
CA ARG A 48 -3.11 10.45 0.50
C ARG A 48 -4.58 10.21 0.83
N ARG A 49 -4.86 9.76 2.05
CA ARG A 49 -6.22 9.54 2.56
C ARG A 49 -6.34 10.03 3.99
N ARG A 50 -7.55 10.47 4.36
CA ARG A 50 -7.89 10.90 5.72
C ARG A 50 -8.04 9.70 6.65
N LEU A 51 -7.42 9.77 7.82
CA LEU A 51 -7.51 8.76 8.87
C LEU A 51 -8.78 8.96 9.69
N ALA A 52 -9.34 7.88 10.23
CA ALA A 52 -10.53 7.94 11.09
C ALA A 52 -10.26 8.66 12.42
N TYR A 53 -9.03 8.57 12.92
CA TYR A 53 -8.55 9.23 14.12
C TYR A 53 -7.08 9.60 13.95
N ASP A 54 -6.59 10.48 14.82
CA ASP A 54 -5.25 11.02 14.72
C ASP A 54 -4.22 9.96 15.14
N ILE A 55 -3.22 9.71 14.28
CA ILE A 55 -2.13 8.77 14.53
C ILE A 55 -0.82 9.55 14.57
N LYS A 56 -0.11 9.49 15.70
CA LYS A 56 1.12 10.26 15.94
C LYS A 56 0.96 11.77 15.64
N GLY A 57 -0.26 12.31 15.81
CA GLY A 57 -0.57 13.73 15.55
C GLY A 57 -0.98 14.06 14.10
N HIS A 58 -1.07 13.07 13.20
CA HIS A 58 -1.50 13.27 11.82
C HIS A 58 -2.95 12.80 11.61
N ARG A 59 -3.72 13.58 10.85
CA ARG A 59 -5.11 13.26 10.47
C ARG A 59 -5.23 12.64 9.07
N GLU A 60 -4.11 12.61 8.36
CA GLU A 60 -3.97 12.11 7.00
C GLU A 60 -2.71 11.23 6.93
N GLY A 61 -2.62 10.39 5.92
CA GLY A 61 -1.43 9.60 5.65
C GLY A 61 -1.37 9.11 4.20
N ILE A 62 -0.16 8.82 3.74
CA ILE A 62 0.06 8.25 2.41
C ILE A 62 0.02 6.73 2.54
N TYR A 63 -0.93 6.09 1.87
CA TYR A 63 -1.13 4.65 1.92
C TYR A 63 -0.32 3.95 0.84
N ILE A 64 0.45 2.95 1.23
CA ILE A 64 1.20 2.09 0.32
C ILE A 64 0.89 0.64 0.65
N GLN A 65 0.68 -0.15 -0.41
CA GLN A 65 0.47 -1.59 -0.33
C GLN A 65 1.62 -2.30 -1.03
N LEU A 66 2.11 -3.35 -0.39
CA LEU A 66 3.25 -4.15 -0.82
C LEU A 66 2.85 -5.62 -0.76
N ASN A 67 2.72 -6.26 -1.92
CA ASN A 67 2.43 -7.69 -2.03
C ASN A 67 3.71 -8.42 -2.43
N TYR A 68 4.05 -9.52 -1.76
CA TYR A 68 5.30 -10.24 -2.01
C TYR A 68 5.26 -11.67 -1.45
N SER A 69 6.08 -12.54 -2.04
CA SER A 69 6.34 -13.90 -1.56
C SER A 69 7.68 -13.92 -0.82
N ALA A 70 7.68 -14.21 0.49
CA ALA A 70 8.90 -14.18 1.30
C ALA A 70 8.93 -15.27 2.38
N ILE A 71 10.11 -15.41 2.97
CA ILE A 71 10.35 -16.28 4.12
C ILE A 71 9.87 -15.57 5.40
N PRO A 72 9.32 -16.29 6.41
CA PRO A 72 8.83 -15.66 7.64
C PRO A 72 9.87 -14.79 8.38
N THR A 73 11.16 -15.15 8.32
CA THR A 73 12.26 -14.38 8.93
C THR A 73 12.42 -12.98 8.34
N THR A 74 12.10 -12.83 7.05
CA THR A 74 12.15 -11.54 6.34
C THR A 74 11.13 -10.56 6.89
N ILE A 75 9.98 -11.05 7.36
CA ILE A 75 8.91 -10.20 7.90
C ILE A 75 9.31 -9.58 9.21
N GLU A 76 9.87 -10.36 10.13
CA GLU A 76 10.33 -9.84 11.42
C GLU A 76 11.35 -8.71 11.23
N ALA A 77 12.25 -8.87 10.24
CA ALA A 77 13.23 -7.85 9.89
C ALA A 77 12.58 -6.61 9.23
N LEU A 78 11.61 -6.82 8.33
CA LEU A 78 10.87 -5.73 7.69
C LEU A 78 10.08 -4.91 8.71
N GLU A 79 9.30 -5.57 9.57
CA GLU A 79 8.51 -4.92 10.61
C GLU A 79 9.39 -4.17 11.61
N ARG A 80 10.56 -4.73 11.95
CA ARG A 80 11.53 -4.04 12.79
C ARG A 80 12.06 -2.78 12.12
N SER A 81 12.36 -2.84 10.82
CA SER A 81 12.80 -1.68 10.03
C SER A 81 11.72 -0.59 9.99
N MET A 82 10.46 -0.97 9.72
CA MET A 82 9.33 -0.04 9.68
C MET A 82 9.01 0.55 11.06
N ARG A 83 9.16 -0.21 12.14
CA ARG A 83 8.98 0.28 13.51
C ARG A 83 10.02 1.33 13.89
N LEU A 84 11.26 1.19 13.41
CA LEU A 84 12.36 2.13 13.65
C LEU A 84 12.33 3.35 12.74
N ALA A 85 11.58 3.29 11.64
CA ALA A 85 11.44 4.41 10.72
C ALA A 85 10.45 5.44 11.29
N ASP A 86 10.91 6.68 11.46
CA ASP A 86 10.04 7.79 11.91
C ASP A 86 8.99 8.18 10.86
N ASP A 87 9.28 7.87 9.59
CA ASP A 87 8.41 8.15 8.44
C ASP A 87 7.16 7.26 8.40
N VAL A 88 7.22 6.08 9.01
CA VAL A 88 6.10 5.13 9.05
C VAL A 88 5.29 5.37 10.33
N ILE A 89 4.04 5.78 10.16
CA ILE A 89 3.15 6.04 11.29
C ILE A 89 2.38 4.79 11.73
N ARG A 90 2.12 3.87 10.79
CA ARG A 90 1.46 2.59 11.04
C ARG A 90 1.85 1.58 9.95
N TYR A 91 1.91 0.31 10.31
CA TYR A 91 2.08 -0.79 9.37
C TYR A 91 1.24 -1.99 9.82
N MET A 92 0.91 -2.87 8.88
CA MET A 92 0.17 -4.11 9.11
C MET A 92 0.59 -5.11 8.03
N THR A 93 1.06 -6.27 8.49
CA THR A 93 1.42 -7.40 7.62
C THR A 93 0.35 -8.48 7.76
N ILE A 94 -0.16 -8.97 6.64
CA ILE A 94 -1.15 -10.04 6.55
C ILE A 94 -0.52 -11.17 5.75
N LYS A 95 -0.65 -12.40 6.25
CA LYS A 95 -0.32 -13.59 5.47
C LYS A 95 -1.49 -13.92 4.58
N LEU A 96 -1.27 -13.97 3.27
CA LEU A 96 -2.29 -14.37 2.31
C LEU A 96 -2.37 -15.89 2.23
N GLU A 97 -3.58 -16.42 2.27
CA GLU A 97 -3.85 -17.81 1.91
C GLU A 97 -4.15 -17.87 0.41
N PRO A 98 -3.74 -18.94 -0.28
CA PRO A 98 -3.79 -19.02 -1.76
C PRO A 98 -5.20 -18.96 -2.36
N GLU A 99 -6.25 -18.94 -1.56
CA GLU A 99 -7.65 -18.99 -1.99
C GLU A 99 -8.38 -17.63 -1.89
N ALA A 100 -7.72 -16.56 -1.39
CA ALA A 100 -8.37 -15.27 -1.13
C ALA A 100 -8.32 -14.26 -2.30
N VAL A 101 -8.14 -14.73 -3.54
CA VAL A 101 -8.07 -13.85 -4.73
C VAL A 101 -9.37 -13.91 -5.56
N GLU A 102 -10.52 -13.97 -4.91
CA GLU A 102 -11.81 -13.62 -5.51
C GLU A 102 -12.61 -12.82 -4.47
N GLU A 103 -13.33 -11.77 -4.91
CA GLU A 103 -14.14 -10.80 -4.12
C GLU A 103 -13.43 -9.65 -3.39
N SER A 104 -13.19 -8.55 -4.10
CA SER A 104 -13.59 -7.19 -3.65
C SER A 104 -13.32 -6.13 -4.74
N ALA A 105 -13.85 -6.33 -5.95
CA ALA A 105 -13.91 -5.29 -6.99
C ALA A 105 -15.32 -4.70 -7.16
N GLU A 106 -16.28 -5.11 -6.34
CA GLU A 106 -17.66 -4.60 -6.39
C GLU A 106 -17.99 -3.86 -5.08
N ASP A 107 -18.71 -2.76 -5.21
CA ASP A 107 -19.22 -1.84 -4.17
C ASP A 107 -18.33 -0.68 -3.70
N ILE A 108 -18.17 0.30 -4.59
CA ILE A 108 -18.53 1.67 -4.21
C ILE A 108 -19.68 2.12 -5.15
N PRO A 109 -20.95 2.03 -4.75
CA PRO A 109 -22.03 2.74 -5.41
C PRO A 109 -22.19 4.16 -4.83
N ASP A 110 -22.78 5.04 -5.64
CA ASP A 110 -23.17 6.45 -5.42
C ASP A 110 -22.06 7.52 -5.49
N ALA A 111 -22.21 8.68 -6.14
CA ALA A 111 -23.20 9.36 -7.03
C ALA A 111 -22.45 10.64 -7.53
N GLU A 112 -22.67 11.34 -8.64
CA GLU A 112 -23.86 11.90 -9.32
C GLU A 112 -23.44 12.24 -10.79
N ALA A 113 -24.16 11.77 -11.82
CA ALA A 113 -25.12 12.49 -12.69
C ALA A 113 -24.53 13.36 -13.85
N PRO A 114 -25.24 13.45 -15.00
CA PRO A 114 -24.66 13.55 -16.34
C PRO A 114 -24.63 14.98 -16.90
N ILE A 115 -23.71 15.25 -17.83
CA ILE A 115 -23.78 16.41 -18.74
C ILE A 115 -24.16 15.85 -20.12
N GLU A 116 -25.38 16.16 -20.57
CA GLU A 116 -25.83 15.91 -21.94
C GLU A 116 -25.02 16.80 -22.90
N GLU A 117 -24.31 16.20 -23.86
CA GLU A 117 -23.96 16.86 -25.11
C GLU A 117 -25.00 16.47 -26.17
N VAL A 118 -25.91 17.40 -26.47
CA VAL A 118 -26.75 17.32 -27.68
C VAL A 118 -25.93 17.88 -28.83
N ASP A 119 -25.47 16.96 -29.67
CA ASP A 119 -24.77 17.26 -30.93
C ASP A 119 -25.65 18.15 -31.81
N THR A 120 -25.11 19.29 -32.23
CA THR A 120 -25.82 20.28 -33.04
C THR A 120 -25.65 19.89 -34.51
N VAL A 121 -26.75 19.62 -35.18
CA VAL A 121 -26.83 19.35 -36.62
C VAL A 121 -26.18 20.48 -37.41
N VAL A 122 -25.15 20.16 -38.20
CA VAL A 122 -24.60 21.03 -39.24
C VAL A 122 -25.32 20.75 -40.56
N GLU A 123 -25.75 21.84 -41.20
CA GLU A 123 -26.38 21.91 -42.54
C GLU A 123 -25.63 21.17 -43.66
#